data_AF-A0A3C1NEI8-F1
#
_entry.id   AF-A0A3C1NEI8-F1
#
_cell.length_a   1.000
_cell.length_b   1.000
_cell.length_c   1.000
_cell.angle_alpha   90.00
_cell.angle_beta   90.00
_cell.angle_gamma   90.00
#
_symmetry.space_group_name_H-M   'P 1'
#
loop_
_entity.id
_entity.type
_entity.pdbx_description
1 polymer ?
#
loop_
_entity_poly.entity_id
_entity_poly.type
_entity_poly.pdbx_seq_one_letter_code
_entity_poly.pdbx_strand_id
1 'polypeptide(L)'
;IWSTIPDALASTGNSLHSQGWDGTQTWFYEVKLPEKFDCTLQGPDLARPIAEWVKLGVARVKDRPFPEEKLGDSVFLVLPAGLKGPAFLATNNFSVLKLYNNSDVYAIFVGHVADMIAANAPAAFVGTWQPVERLPRDRIQRFQEVLVARGNDVGKVDGLAGFKTRRTIGVEEQKLGLPLTCYPSQALVDTVLKEASAAAQ
;
A
#
# COMPACT_ATOMS: atom_id res chain seq x y z
N ILE A 1 14.71 -21.69 -17.80
CA ILE A 1 14.05 -20.35 -17.92
C ILE A 1 14.40 -19.55 -19.18
N TRP A 2 15.54 -19.76 -19.87
CA TRP A 2 15.93 -18.91 -21.03
C TRP A 2 15.32 -19.32 -22.38
N SER A 3 15.16 -20.61 -22.64
CA SER A 3 14.91 -21.11 -24.00
C SER A 3 13.58 -21.85 -24.18
N THR A 4 12.79 -22.03 -23.12
CA THR A 4 11.52 -22.76 -23.19
C THR A 4 10.43 -22.04 -22.40
N ILE A 5 9.25 -21.93 -23.01
CA ILE A 5 8.06 -21.38 -22.36
C ILE A 5 7.64 -22.26 -21.16
N PRO A 6 7.60 -23.61 -21.26
CA PRO A 6 7.26 -24.46 -20.13
C PRO A 6 8.16 -24.25 -18.91
N ASP A 7 9.49 -24.15 -19.06
CA ASP A 7 10.35 -23.95 -17.88
C ASP A 7 10.14 -22.58 -17.26
N ALA A 8 9.94 -21.54 -18.05
CA ALA A 8 9.69 -20.19 -17.54
C ALA A 8 8.39 -20.13 -16.73
N LEU A 9 7.31 -20.70 -17.26
CA LEU A 9 6.00 -20.74 -16.59
C LEU A 9 6.03 -21.65 -15.36
N ALA A 10 6.58 -22.86 -15.47
CA ALA A 10 6.67 -23.80 -14.36
C ALA A 10 7.56 -23.28 -13.23
N SER A 11 8.69 -22.65 -13.55
CA SER A 11 9.57 -22.04 -12.53
C SER A 11 8.85 -20.89 -11.81
N THR A 12 8.10 -20.07 -12.54
CA THR A 12 7.33 -18.95 -11.95
C THR A 12 6.20 -19.46 -11.07
N GLY A 13 5.42 -20.45 -11.56
CA GLY A 13 4.35 -21.07 -10.79
C GLY A 13 4.87 -21.76 -9.52
N ASN A 14 5.98 -22.51 -9.61
CA ASN A 14 6.63 -23.12 -8.46
C ASN A 14 7.17 -22.07 -7.47
N SER A 15 7.75 -20.98 -7.97
CA SER A 15 8.20 -19.86 -7.14
C SER A 15 7.04 -19.24 -6.36
N LEU A 16 5.91 -18.93 -7.00
CA LEU A 16 4.73 -18.41 -6.31
C LEU A 16 4.18 -19.41 -5.27
N HIS A 17 4.04 -20.68 -5.66
CA HIS A 17 3.52 -21.73 -4.79
C HIS A 17 4.40 -21.93 -3.55
N SER A 18 5.72 -22.08 -3.73
CA SER A 18 6.68 -22.23 -2.62
C SER A 18 6.75 -21.04 -1.68
N GLN A 19 6.36 -19.85 -2.15
CA GLN A 19 6.30 -18.62 -1.34
C GLN A 19 4.93 -18.40 -0.67
N GLY A 20 4.02 -19.37 -0.78
CA GLY A 20 2.73 -19.36 -0.09
C GLY A 20 1.59 -18.72 -0.87
N TRP A 21 1.67 -18.71 -2.21
CA TRP A 21 0.52 -18.33 -3.04
C TRP A 21 -0.68 -19.24 -2.76
N ASP A 22 -1.82 -18.63 -2.44
CA ASP A 22 -3.08 -19.32 -2.21
C ASP A 22 -4.00 -19.16 -3.44
N GLY A 23 -4.22 -20.25 -4.17
CA GLY A 23 -5.11 -20.26 -5.34
C GLY A 23 -6.59 -19.99 -5.04
N THR A 24 -7.00 -19.99 -3.77
CA THR A 24 -8.37 -19.71 -3.33
C THR A 24 -8.59 -18.24 -2.94
N GLN A 25 -7.54 -17.42 -2.95
CA GLN A 25 -7.60 -16.00 -2.63
C GLN A 25 -7.29 -15.15 -3.86
N THR A 26 -8.00 -14.02 -3.99
CA THR A 26 -7.55 -12.96 -4.90
C THR A 26 -6.28 -12.31 -4.34
N TRP A 27 -5.57 -11.52 -5.13
CA TRP A 27 -4.45 -10.70 -4.64
C TRP A 27 -4.94 -9.41 -3.97
N PHE A 28 -6.12 -8.89 -4.32
CA PHE A 28 -6.68 -7.68 -3.72
C PHE A 28 -8.18 -7.48 -4.01
N TYR A 29 -8.77 -6.50 -3.32
CA TYR A 29 -10.03 -5.84 -3.64
C TYR A 29 -9.80 -4.34 -3.77
N GLU A 30 -10.19 -3.72 -4.89
CA GLU A 30 -10.34 -2.27 -4.96
C GLU A 30 -11.55 -1.83 -4.13
N VAL A 31 -11.34 -0.83 -3.26
CA VAL A 31 -12.33 -0.39 -2.28
C VAL A 31 -12.56 1.13 -2.31
N LYS A 32 -13.77 1.53 -1.94
CA LYS A 32 -14.13 2.89 -1.55
C LYS A 32 -13.93 3.01 -0.04
N LEU A 33 -13.27 4.09 0.37
CA LEU A 33 -13.15 4.48 1.78
C LEU A 33 -14.26 5.49 2.11
N PRO A 34 -14.82 5.48 3.33
CA PRO A 34 -15.74 6.52 3.76
C PRO A 34 -15.05 7.88 3.84
N GLU A 35 -15.83 8.96 3.89
CA GLU A 35 -15.28 10.29 4.14
C GLU A 35 -14.52 10.32 5.48
N LYS A 36 -13.41 11.05 5.53
CA LYS A 36 -12.55 11.20 6.72
C LYS A 36 -11.97 9.88 7.25
N PHE A 37 -11.81 8.88 6.38
CA PHE A 37 -11.18 7.62 6.76
C PHE A 37 -9.75 7.81 7.28
N ASP A 38 -9.40 7.09 8.34
CA ASP A 38 -8.06 7.12 8.93
C ASP A 38 -7.07 6.28 8.12
N CYS A 39 -6.29 6.94 7.27
CA CYS A 39 -5.29 6.30 6.42
C CYS A 39 -4.07 5.72 7.18
N THR A 40 -3.97 5.95 8.50
CA THR A 40 -2.92 5.35 9.33
C THR A 40 -3.15 3.85 9.57
N LEU A 41 -4.37 3.36 9.29
CA LEU A 41 -4.72 1.94 9.37
C LEU A 41 -4.13 1.08 8.23
N GLN A 42 -3.36 1.66 7.29
CA GLN A 42 -2.72 0.93 6.19
C GLN A 42 -1.59 0.01 6.67
N GLY A 43 -1.32 -1.09 5.96
CA GLY A 43 -0.14 -1.94 6.15
C GLY A 43 -0.44 -3.37 6.64
N PRO A 44 0.39 -4.37 6.26
CA PRO A 44 0.15 -5.79 6.56
C PRO A 44 0.21 -6.14 8.05
N ASP A 45 0.94 -5.38 8.85
CA ASP A 45 0.99 -5.47 10.32
C ASP A 45 -0.28 -4.95 11.02
N LEU A 46 -1.19 -4.31 10.28
CA LEU A 46 -2.53 -3.92 10.73
C LEU A 46 -3.63 -4.67 9.97
N ALA A 47 -3.30 -5.85 9.42
CA ALA A 47 -4.29 -6.72 8.79
C ALA A 47 -5.41 -7.09 9.77
N ARG A 48 -6.63 -7.20 9.24
CA ARG A 48 -7.83 -7.56 9.98
C ARG A 48 -8.81 -8.29 9.07
N PRO A 49 -9.79 -9.04 9.63
CA PRO A 49 -10.83 -9.66 8.83
C PRO A 49 -11.58 -8.66 7.95
N ILE A 50 -12.00 -9.08 6.75
CA ILE A 50 -12.83 -8.26 5.84
C ILE A 50 -14.04 -7.68 6.57
N ALA A 51 -14.71 -8.47 7.43
CA ALA A 51 -15.85 -8.02 8.21
C ALA A 51 -15.55 -6.80 9.11
N GLU A 52 -14.32 -6.66 9.61
CA GLU A 52 -13.93 -5.48 10.38
C GLU A 52 -13.73 -4.25 9.51
N TRP A 53 -13.16 -4.40 8.31
CA TRP A 53 -13.08 -3.30 7.35
C TRP A 53 -14.48 -2.81 6.93
N VAL A 54 -15.42 -3.73 6.74
CA VAL A 54 -16.82 -3.38 6.47
C VAL A 54 -17.44 -2.56 7.61
N LYS A 55 -17.18 -2.93 8.87
CA LYS A 55 -17.61 -2.13 10.04
C LYS A 55 -16.99 -0.74 10.08
N LEU A 56 -15.79 -0.56 9.52
CA LEU A 56 -15.14 0.74 9.33
C LEU A 56 -15.68 1.51 8.11
N GLY A 57 -16.73 1.02 7.44
CA GLY A 57 -17.35 1.66 6.29
C GLY A 57 -16.65 1.42 4.96
N VAL A 58 -15.65 0.53 4.92
CA VAL A 58 -14.96 0.17 3.68
C VAL A 58 -15.86 -0.75 2.84
N ALA A 59 -16.05 -0.40 1.57
CA ALA A 59 -16.88 -1.16 0.63
C ALA A 59 -16.11 -1.40 -0.67
N ARG A 60 -16.39 -2.49 -1.41
CA ARG A 60 -15.75 -2.66 -2.72
C ARG A 60 -16.30 -1.64 -3.71
N VAL A 61 -15.49 -1.31 -4.71
CA VAL A 61 -15.91 -0.46 -5.83
C VAL A 61 -16.98 -1.14 -6.69
N LYS A 62 -17.72 -0.33 -7.46
CA LYS A 62 -18.85 -0.75 -8.31
C LYS A 62 -19.94 -1.49 -7.53
N ASP A 63 -20.08 -1.14 -6.25
CA ASP A 63 -21.10 -1.63 -5.32
C ASP A 63 -21.14 -3.17 -5.24
N ARG A 64 -19.97 -3.79 -5.42
CA ARG A 64 -19.81 -5.25 -5.32
C ARG A 64 -19.77 -5.66 -3.84
N PRO A 65 -20.47 -6.74 -3.44
CA PRO A 65 -20.30 -7.28 -2.10
C PRO A 65 -18.93 -7.97 -1.99
N PHE A 66 -18.35 -8.00 -0.78
CA PHE A 66 -17.33 -8.99 -0.48
C PHE A 66 -17.97 -10.40 -0.50
N PRO A 67 -17.27 -11.44 -0.97
CA PRO A 67 -17.81 -12.80 -0.89
C PRO A 67 -18.07 -13.17 0.57
N GLU A 68 -19.24 -13.74 0.86
CA GLU A 68 -19.70 -14.01 2.22
C GLU A 68 -18.76 -14.98 2.94
N GLU A 69 -18.34 -16.02 2.23
CA GLU A 69 -17.40 -17.04 2.68
C GLU A 69 -15.99 -16.50 2.93
N LYS A 70 -15.69 -15.27 2.49
CA LYS A 70 -14.40 -14.59 2.64
C LYS A 70 -14.42 -13.52 3.73
N LEU A 71 -15.55 -13.26 4.40
CA LEU A 71 -15.64 -12.19 5.40
C LEU A 71 -14.68 -12.36 6.60
N GLY A 72 -14.26 -13.59 6.88
CA GLY A 72 -13.27 -13.92 7.91
C GLY A 72 -11.81 -13.77 7.45
N ASP A 73 -11.55 -13.63 6.15
CA ASP A 73 -10.19 -13.60 5.62
C ASP A 73 -9.45 -12.34 6.10
N SER A 74 -8.20 -12.53 6.54
CA SER A 74 -7.34 -11.44 6.98
C SER A 74 -6.79 -10.69 5.77
N VAL A 75 -7.13 -9.40 5.68
CA VAL A 75 -6.67 -8.50 4.60
C VAL A 75 -6.14 -7.20 5.19
N PHE A 76 -5.30 -6.50 4.45
CA PHE A 76 -4.70 -5.24 4.88
C PHE A 76 -4.89 -4.12 3.86
N LEU A 77 -5.00 -2.90 4.37
CA LEU A 77 -5.16 -1.73 3.53
C LEU A 77 -3.82 -1.33 2.87
N VAL A 78 -3.86 -1.11 1.56
CA VAL A 78 -2.73 -0.63 0.75
C VAL A 78 -3.14 0.68 0.07
N LEU A 79 -2.36 1.73 0.33
CA LEU A 79 -2.54 3.08 -0.21
C LEU A 79 -1.27 3.54 -0.92
N PRO A 80 -1.06 3.18 -2.20
CA PRO A 80 0.20 3.48 -2.91
C PRO A 80 0.46 4.98 -3.09
N ALA A 81 -0.60 5.80 -3.14
CA ALA A 81 -0.54 7.27 -3.18
C ALA A 81 -1.19 7.92 -1.95
N GLY A 82 -1.25 7.22 -0.80
CA GLY A 82 -2.04 7.69 0.33
C GLY A 82 -3.52 7.85 -0.05
N LEU A 83 -4.19 8.88 0.46
CA LEU A 83 -5.58 9.22 0.11
C LEU A 83 -5.72 9.92 -1.26
N LYS A 84 -4.61 10.11 -1.99
CA LYS A 84 -4.57 10.77 -3.31
C LYS A 84 -4.74 9.79 -4.49
N GLY A 85 -5.14 8.54 -4.23
CA GLY A 85 -5.31 7.52 -5.26
C GLY A 85 -6.30 6.43 -4.89
N PRO A 86 -6.42 5.39 -5.73
CA PRO A 86 -7.20 4.20 -5.41
C PRO A 86 -6.74 3.53 -4.12
N ALA A 87 -7.70 2.96 -3.38
CA ALA A 87 -7.47 2.21 -2.16
C ALA A 87 -7.75 0.73 -2.39
N PHE A 88 -6.98 -0.12 -1.70
CA PHE A 88 -7.03 -1.55 -1.88
C PHE A 88 -7.04 -2.29 -0.54
N LEU A 89 -7.87 -3.32 -0.40
CA LEU A 89 -7.68 -4.35 0.61
C LEU A 89 -6.94 -5.53 -0.03
N ALA A 90 -5.67 -5.68 0.33
CA ALA A 90 -4.78 -6.70 -0.19
C ALA A 90 -4.80 -7.97 0.69
N THR A 91 -4.66 -9.12 0.05
CA THR A 91 -4.53 -10.42 0.74
C THR A 91 -3.05 -10.78 0.90
N ASN A 92 -2.75 -11.96 1.46
CA ASN A 92 -1.38 -12.47 1.51
C ASN A 92 -0.76 -12.69 0.11
N ASN A 93 -1.58 -12.95 -0.92
CA ASN A 93 -1.08 -13.08 -2.29
C ASN A 93 -0.42 -11.78 -2.80
N PHE A 94 -0.86 -10.61 -2.34
CA PHE A 94 -0.15 -9.35 -2.62
C PHE A 94 1.26 -9.33 -2.04
N SER A 95 1.42 -9.81 -0.80
CA SER A 95 2.73 -9.94 -0.15
C SER A 95 3.61 -10.94 -0.90
N VAL A 96 3.04 -12.04 -1.41
CA VAL A 96 3.76 -13.03 -2.23
C VAL A 96 4.29 -12.40 -3.53
N LEU A 97 3.49 -11.59 -4.24
CA LEU A 97 3.96 -10.87 -5.44
C LEU A 97 5.16 -9.96 -5.14
N LYS A 98 5.18 -9.35 -3.96
CA LYS A 98 6.26 -8.45 -3.53
C LYS A 98 7.57 -9.17 -3.20
N LEU A 99 7.57 -10.49 -3.03
CA LEU A 99 8.81 -11.24 -2.82
C LEU A 99 9.65 -11.33 -4.10
N TYR A 100 9.02 -11.26 -5.28
CA TYR A 100 9.74 -11.13 -6.55
C TYR A 100 10.38 -9.74 -6.70
N ASN A 101 9.65 -8.69 -6.35
CA ASN A 101 10.14 -7.32 -6.29
C ASN A 101 9.36 -6.53 -5.23
N ASN A 102 10.07 -6.07 -4.19
CA ASN A 102 9.47 -5.47 -3.01
C ASN A 102 8.98 -4.03 -3.26
N SER A 103 7.90 -3.90 -4.02
CA SER A 103 7.30 -2.64 -4.43
C SER A 103 5.77 -2.78 -4.54
N ASP A 104 5.01 -1.92 -3.87
CA ASP A 104 3.55 -1.94 -3.93
C ASP A 104 3.06 -1.70 -5.36
N VAL A 105 3.65 -0.72 -6.06
CA VAL A 105 3.26 -0.40 -7.45
C VAL A 105 3.61 -1.54 -8.42
N TYR A 106 4.68 -2.29 -8.15
CA TYR A 106 5.00 -3.50 -8.92
C TYR A 106 3.94 -4.58 -8.73
N ALA A 107 3.59 -4.90 -7.47
CA ALA A 107 2.59 -5.91 -7.18
C ALA A 107 1.21 -5.54 -7.72
N ILE A 108 0.82 -4.27 -7.61
CA ILE A 108 -0.41 -3.74 -8.23
C ILE A 108 -0.36 -3.90 -9.76
N PHE A 109 0.76 -3.55 -10.40
CA PHE A 109 0.89 -3.70 -11.85
C PHE A 109 0.77 -5.17 -12.30
N VAL A 110 1.51 -6.08 -11.67
CA VAL A 110 1.51 -7.51 -12.04
C VAL A 110 0.13 -8.12 -11.84
N GLY A 111 -0.49 -7.89 -10.68
CA GLY A 111 -1.83 -8.41 -10.40
C GLY A 111 -2.88 -7.84 -11.34
N HIS A 112 -2.82 -6.53 -11.64
CA HIS A 112 -3.79 -5.88 -12.52
C HIS A 112 -3.67 -6.34 -13.97
N VAL A 113 -2.44 -6.58 -14.44
CA VAL A 113 -2.21 -7.22 -15.75
C VAL A 113 -2.73 -8.64 -15.77
N ALA A 114 -2.55 -9.42 -14.71
CA ALA A 114 -3.10 -10.77 -14.61
C ALA A 114 -4.63 -10.77 -14.69
N ASP A 115 -5.30 -9.84 -14.01
CA ASP A 115 -6.76 -9.70 -14.08
C ASP A 115 -7.23 -9.31 -15.49
N MET A 116 -6.51 -8.43 -16.19
CA MET A 116 -6.82 -8.07 -17.59
C MET A 116 -6.65 -9.25 -18.55
N ILE A 117 -5.60 -10.05 -18.37
CA ILE A 117 -5.38 -11.28 -19.15
C ILE A 117 -6.52 -12.27 -18.90
N ALA A 118 -6.88 -12.51 -17.63
CA ALA A 118 -7.95 -13.44 -17.26
C ALA A 118 -9.32 -13.00 -17.78
N ALA A 119 -9.59 -11.69 -17.76
CA ALA A 119 -10.84 -11.12 -18.29
C ALA A 119 -10.84 -11.01 -19.83
N ASN A 120 -9.69 -11.21 -20.49
CA ASN A 120 -9.47 -10.90 -21.90
C ASN A 120 -9.97 -9.50 -22.30
N ALA A 121 -9.74 -8.52 -21.42
CA ALA A 121 -10.25 -7.16 -21.58
C ALA A 121 -9.39 -6.15 -20.79
N PRO A 122 -9.23 -4.91 -21.29
CA PRO A 122 -8.60 -3.86 -20.51
C PRO A 122 -9.46 -3.50 -19.29
N ALA A 123 -8.81 -3.24 -18.17
CA ALA A 123 -9.45 -2.78 -16.94
C ALA A 123 -8.77 -1.51 -16.44
N ALA A 124 -9.56 -0.54 -16.00
CA ALA A 124 -9.08 0.61 -15.25
C ALA A 124 -9.51 0.48 -13.79
N PHE A 125 -8.71 1.04 -12.89
CA PHE A 125 -9.17 1.31 -11.53
C PHE A 125 -10.35 2.29 -11.55
N VAL A 126 -11.27 2.12 -10.62
CA VAL A 126 -12.41 3.02 -10.44
C VAL A 126 -11.96 4.32 -9.75
N GLY A 127 -11.06 4.20 -8.78
CA GLY A 127 -10.42 5.34 -8.14
C GLY A 127 -9.56 6.13 -9.13
N THR A 128 -9.54 7.45 -8.96
CA THR A 128 -8.69 8.34 -9.76
C THR A 128 -7.40 8.63 -9.02
N TRP A 129 -6.33 8.82 -9.78
CA TRP A 129 -5.04 9.27 -9.25
C TRP A 129 -4.99 10.79 -9.29
N GLN A 130 -4.76 11.41 -8.14
CA GLN A 130 -4.47 12.83 -8.06
C GLN A 130 -2.97 13.07 -8.21
N PRO A 131 -2.56 14.28 -8.64
CA PRO A 131 -1.14 14.65 -8.64
C PRO A 131 -0.52 14.49 -7.25
N VAL A 132 0.65 13.84 -7.21
CA VAL A 132 1.45 13.71 -6.01
C VAL A 132 2.77 14.46 -6.15
N GLU A 133 3.24 15.02 -5.04
CA GLU A 133 4.53 15.71 -5.01
C GLU A 133 5.67 14.68 -5.09
N ARG A 134 6.74 15.07 -5.79
CA ARG A 134 7.98 14.28 -5.88
C ARG A 134 9.04 14.96 -5.04
N LEU A 135 9.59 14.19 -4.11
CA LEU A 135 10.67 14.61 -3.23
C LEU A 135 11.93 13.79 -3.57
N PRO A 136 13.12 14.41 -3.57
CA PRO A 136 14.38 13.69 -3.74
C PRO A 136 14.54 12.57 -2.71
N ARG A 137 15.15 11.46 -3.12
CA ARG A 137 15.29 10.25 -2.29
C ARG A 137 16.09 10.54 -1.01
N ASP A 138 17.20 11.26 -1.13
CA ASP A 138 18.05 11.70 -0.02
C ASP A 138 17.28 12.57 0.98
N ARG A 139 16.35 13.41 0.49
CA ARG A 139 15.49 14.23 1.34
C ARG A 139 14.47 13.40 2.11
N ILE A 140 13.85 12.40 1.48
CA ILE A 140 12.97 11.45 2.18
C ILE A 140 13.76 10.63 3.18
N GLN A 141 14.99 10.24 2.87
CA GLN A 141 15.84 9.50 3.78
C GLN A 141 16.14 10.31 5.05
N ARG A 142 16.54 11.58 4.91
CA ARG A 142 16.76 12.47 6.06
C ARG A 142 15.49 12.71 6.86
N PHE A 143 14.35 12.81 6.20
CA PHE A 143 13.05 12.87 6.88
C PHE A 143 12.77 11.60 7.69
N GLN A 144 13.02 10.41 7.13
CA GLN A 144 12.91 9.14 7.86
C GLN A 144 13.86 9.08 9.07
N GLU A 145 15.10 9.55 8.95
CA GLU A 145 16.06 9.62 10.08
C GLU A 145 15.50 10.47 11.23
N VAL A 146 14.93 11.65 10.91
CA VAL A 146 14.29 12.51 11.91
C VAL A 146 13.07 11.83 12.54
N LEU A 147 12.23 11.16 11.76
CA LEU A 147 11.07 10.44 12.28
C LEU A 147 11.47 9.31 13.23
N VAL A 148 12.54 8.56 12.92
CA VAL A 148 13.10 7.52 13.78
C VAL A 148 13.67 8.13 15.07
N ALA A 149 14.39 9.26 14.98
CA ALA A 149 14.88 9.98 16.16
C ALA A 149 13.74 10.47 17.07
N ARG A 150 12.55 10.71 16.53
CA ARG A 150 11.31 11.01 17.27
C ARG A 150 10.59 9.77 17.82
N GLY A 151 11.15 8.57 17.65
CA GLY A 151 10.60 7.31 18.15
C GLY A 151 9.55 6.66 17.23
N ASN A 152 9.41 7.11 15.99
CA ASN A 152 8.47 6.50 15.05
C ASN A 152 9.09 5.31 14.30
N ASP A 153 8.28 4.30 13.99
CA ASP A 153 8.65 3.20 13.09
C ASP A 153 8.32 3.56 11.63
N VAL A 154 9.36 3.80 10.83
CA VAL A 154 9.24 4.04 9.37
C VAL A 154 9.65 2.81 8.55
N GLY A 155 9.96 1.69 9.20
CA GLY A 155 10.61 0.56 8.58
C GLY A 155 12.08 0.87 8.28
N LYS A 156 12.48 0.71 7.01
CA LYS A 156 13.86 0.99 6.59
C LYS A 156 14.02 2.47 6.25
N VAL A 157 15.12 3.05 6.72
CA VAL A 157 15.60 4.37 6.30
C VAL A 157 16.33 4.22 4.96
N ASP A 158 15.59 4.31 3.86
CA ASP A 158 16.10 4.04 2.50
C ASP A 158 15.67 5.09 1.46
N GLY A 159 14.99 6.15 1.90
CA GLY A 159 14.45 7.20 1.06
C GLY A 159 13.20 6.79 0.28
N LEU A 160 12.61 5.63 0.55
CA LEU A 160 11.38 5.16 -0.06
C LEU A 160 10.22 5.25 0.93
N ALA A 161 9.14 5.90 0.52
CA ALA A 161 7.94 6.02 1.34
C ALA A 161 7.09 4.75 1.28
N GLY A 162 7.55 3.67 1.91
CA GLY A 162 6.76 2.43 2.12
C GLY A 162 5.59 2.63 3.09
N PHE A 163 4.79 1.58 3.33
CA PHE A 163 3.57 1.70 4.13
C PHE A 163 3.81 2.22 5.56
N LYS A 164 4.93 1.85 6.21
CA LYS A 164 5.29 2.37 7.54
C LYS A 164 5.62 3.87 7.49
N THR A 165 6.45 4.31 6.54
CA THR A 165 6.71 5.73 6.30
C THR A 165 5.40 6.50 6.04
N ARG A 166 4.53 5.99 5.16
CA ARG A 166 3.23 6.62 4.82
C ARG A 166 2.26 6.68 6.00
N ARG A 167 2.19 5.62 6.82
CA ARG A 167 1.44 5.62 8.07
C ARG A 167 1.96 6.70 9.02
N THR A 168 3.26 6.74 9.25
CA THR A 168 3.90 7.71 10.14
C THR A 168 3.71 9.14 9.64
N ILE A 169 3.70 9.36 8.32
CA ILE A 169 3.30 10.63 7.71
C ILE A 169 1.91 11.04 8.16
N GLY A 170 0.92 10.14 8.10
CA GLY A 170 -0.44 10.43 8.57
C GLY A 170 -0.50 10.80 10.05
N VAL A 171 0.30 10.13 10.88
CA VAL A 171 0.43 10.44 12.31
C VAL A 171 1.00 11.85 12.53
N GLU A 172 2.05 12.23 11.79
CA GLU A 172 2.62 13.58 11.90
C GLU A 172 1.69 14.64 11.31
N GLU A 173 0.96 14.35 10.23
CA GLU A 173 -0.08 15.23 9.68
C GLU A 173 -1.15 15.55 10.74
N GLN A 174 -1.63 14.52 11.46
CA GLN A 174 -2.59 14.70 12.56
C GLN A 174 -2.03 15.57 13.69
N LYS A 175 -0.79 15.30 14.12
CA LYS A 175 -0.13 16.08 15.20
C LYS A 175 0.04 17.56 14.83
N LEU A 176 0.35 17.83 13.57
CA LEU A 176 0.60 19.19 13.06
C LEU A 176 -0.67 19.90 12.58
N GLY A 177 -1.84 19.24 12.62
CA GLY A 177 -3.09 19.80 12.10
C GLY A 177 -3.08 20.00 10.57
N LEU A 178 -2.25 19.24 9.85
CA LEU A 178 -2.18 19.27 8.39
C LEU A 178 -3.28 18.39 7.78
N PRO A 179 -3.65 18.60 6.50
CA PRO A 179 -4.54 17.69 5.79
C PRO A 179 -4.02 16.25 5.85
N LEU A 180 -4.86 15.32 6.29
CA LEU A 180 -4.52 13.90 6.35
C LEU A 180 -4.47 13.34 4.92
N THR A 181 -3.28 12.95 4.47
CA THR A 181 -3.05 12.36 3.15
C THR A 181 -2.30 11.03 3.22
N CYS A 182 -1.54 10.77 4.29
CA CYS A 182 -0.61 9.64 4.41
C CYS A 182 0.34 9.52 3.21
N TYR A 183 0.74 10.64 2.62
CA TYR A 183 1.67 10.66 1.49
C TYR A 183 2.67 11.81 1.65
N PRO A 184 3.95 11.64 1.27
CA PRO A 184 4.94 12.70 1.40
C PRO A 184 4.50 14.01 0.74
N SER A 185 4.62 15.12 1.46
CA SER A 185 4.42 16.48 0.96
C SER A 185 5.58 17.38 1.39
N GLN A 186 5.88 18.40 0.59
CA GLN A 186 6.90 19.42 0.87
C GLN A 186 6.61 20.08 2.21
N ALA A 187 5.35 20.51 2.43
CA ALA A 187 4.93 21.19 3.65
C ALA A 187 5.21 20.38 4.93
N LEU A 188 4.87 19.09 4.93
CA LEU A 188 5.13 18.22 6.08
C LEU A 188 6.64 18.00 6.28
N VAL A 189 7.34 17.62 5.20
CA VAL A 189 8.77 17.31 5.27
C VAL A 189 9.58 18.53 5.72
N ASP A 190 9.26 19.71 5.21
CA ASP A 190 9.91 20.96 5.61
C ASP A 190 9.66 21.29 7.08
N THR A 191 8.43 21.14 7.55
CA THR A 191 8.08 21.40 8.95
C THR A 191 8.87 20.49 9.88
N VAL A 192 8.86 19.18 9.62
CA VAL A 192 9.54 18.18 10.46
C VAL A 192 11.06 18.37 10.45
N LEU A 193 11.66 18.63 9.29
CA LEU A 193 13.11 18.85 9.19
C LEU A 193 13.54 20.17 9.85
N LYS A 194 12.72 21.22 9.76
CA LYS A 194 12.99 22.52 10.40
C LYS A 194 12.92 22.42 11.92
N GLU A 195 11.88 21.78 12.46
CA GLU A 195 11.74 21.54 13.90
C GLU A 195 12.92 20.74 14.46
N ALA A 196 13.37 19.70 13.74
CA ALA A 196 14.53 18.93 14.16
C ALA A 196 15.84 19.74 14.16
N SER A 197 16.00 20.65 13.20
CA SER A 197 17.15 21.54 13.14
C SER A 197 17.14 22.58 14.28
N ALA A 198 15.96 23.06 14.68
CA ALA A 198 15.81 23.99 15.78
C ALA A 198 16.05 23.32 17.16
N ALA A 199 15.64 22.06 17.31
CA ALA A 199 15.85 21.30 18.54
C ALA A 199 17.32 20.87 18.76
N ALA A 200 18.17 20.95 17.72
CA ALA A 200 19.59 20.62 17.79
C ALA A 200 20.49 21.84 18.08
N GLN A 201 19.91 23.04 18.21
CA GLN A 201 20.58 24.29 18.58
C GLN A 201 20.35 24.60 20.05
#